data_AF-A0A3B9SEP2-F1
#
_entry.id   AF-A0A3B9SEP2-F1
#
_cell.length_a   1.000
_cell.length_b   1.000
_cell.length_c   1.000
_cell.angle_alpha   90.00
_cell.angle_beta   90.00
_cell.angle_gamma   90.00
#
_symmetry.space_group_name_H-M   'P 1'
#
loop_
_entity.id
_entity.type
_entity.pdbx_description
1 polymer ?
#
loop_
_entity_poly.entity_id
_entity_poly.type
_entity_poly.pdbx_seq_one_letter_code
_entity_poly.pdbx_strand_id
1 'polypeptide(L)' 'QIEKHHEERYRALLKNVETASVFEKSEVKVWECRNCGHIVVGTKAPSVCPTCAHKQSFFEISADNY' A
#
# COMPACT_ATOMS: atom_id res chain seq x y z
N GLN A 1 -26.90 -16.39 -14.74
CA GLN A 1 -25.50 -16.82 -14.93
C GLN A 1 -24.49 -15.65 -14.90
N ILE A 2 -24.93 -14.39 -15.06
CA ILE A 2 -24.08 -13.19 -15.06
C ILE A 2 -23.60 -12.81 -13.64
N GLU A 3 -24.48 -12.91 -12.65
CA GLU A 3 -24.18 -12.50 -11.26
C GLU A 3 -23.07 -13.33 -10.59
N LYS A 4 -22.96 -14.63 -10.91
CA LYS A 4 -21.88 -15.49 -10.39
C LYS A 4 -20.50 -15.00 -10.84
N HIS A 5 -20.40 -14.52 -12.07
CA HIS A 5 -19.13 -14.05 -12.63
C HIS A 5 -18.74 -12.68 -12.08
N HIS A 6 -19.73 -11.84 -11.77
CA HIS A 6 -19.50 -10.61 -11.02
C HIS A 6 -19.03 -10.91 -9.60
N GLU A 7 -19.66 -11.86 -8.91
CA GLU A 7 -19.28 -12.26 -7.56
C GLU A 7 -17.85 -12.81 -7.48
N GLU A 8 -17.47 -13.68 -8.42
CA GLU A 8 -16.10 -14.19 -8.54
C GLU A 8 -15.08 -13.07 -8.78
N ARG A 9 -15.40 -12.12 -9.65
CA ARG A 9 -14.55 -10.95 -9.92
C ARG A 9 -14.42 -10.03 -8.71
N TYR A 10 -15.52 -9.76 -7.99
CA TYR A 10 -15.50 -8.94 -6.79
C TYR A 10 -14.74 -9.61 -5.64
N ARG A 11 -14.88 -10.93 -5.45
CA ARG A 11 -14.10 -11.68 -4.45
C ARG A 11 -12.60 -11.71 -4.77
N ALA A 12 -12.23 -11.82 -6.05
CA ALA A 12 -10.82 -11.75 -6.46
C ALA A 12 -10.22 -10.37 -6.23
N LEU A 13 -10.95 -9.29 -6.55
CA LEU A 13 -10.53 -7.91 -6.29
C LEU A 13 -10.44 -7.61 -4.79
N LEU A 14 -11.40 -8.09 -3.99
CA LEU A 14 -11.39 -7.96 -2.53
C LEU A 14 -10.15 -8.65 -1.94
N LYS A 15 -9.85 -9.88 -2.38
CA LYS A 15 -8.67 -10.62 -1.93
C LYS A 15 -7.36 -9.91 -2.26
N ASN A 16 -7.28 -9.22 -3.39
CA ASN A 16 -6.12 -8.43 -3.79
C ASN A 16 -5.95 -7.14 -2.95
N VAL A 17 -7.04 -6.57 -2.44
CA VAL A 17 -7.02 -5.43 -1.51
C VAL A 17 -6.74 -5.89 -0.07
N GLU A 18 -7.25 -7.07 0.31
CA GLU A 18 -7.10 -7.67 1.65
C GLU A 18 -5.72 -8.29 1.90
N THR A 19 -4.93 -8.56 0.86
CA THR A 19 -3.50 -8.86 1.02
C THR A 19 -2.75 -7.60 1.46
N ALA A 20 -2.83 -7.32 2.76
CA ALA A 20 -2.14 -6.28 3.53
C ALA A 20 -0.59 -6.29 3.41
N SER A 21 -0.03 -7.11 2.52
CA SER A 21 1.39 -7.20 2.14
C SER A 21 1.86 -6.11 1.17
N VAL A 22 0.98 -5.19 0.76
CA VAL A 22 1.38 -4.03 -0.04
C VAL A 22 2.21 -3.06 0.79
N PHE A 23 1.79 -2.81 2.04
CA PHE A 23 2.40 -1.82 2.93
C PHE A 23 3.21 -2.42 4.07
N GLU A 24 3.43 -3.74 4.05
CA GLU A 24 4.21 -4.46 5.04
C GLU A 24 5.18 -5.41 4.32
N LYS A 25 6.46 -5.30 4.66
CA LYS A 25 7.56 -6.11 4.11
C LYS A 25 8.27 -6.83 5.26
N SER A 26 8.80 -8.01 4.96
CA SER A 26 9.63 -8.77 5.90
C SER A 26 10.93 -8.06 6.26
N GLU A 27 11.39 -7.15 5.40
CA GLU A 27 12.61 -6.38 5.58
C GLU A 27 12.27 -4.90 5.81
N VAL A 28 13.17 -4.19 6.50
CA VAL A 28 13.10 -2.74 6.63
C VAL A 28 13.24 -2.12 5.23
N LYS A 29 12.26 -1.30 4.86
CA LYS A 29 12.28 -0.51 3.62
C LYS A 29 12.14 0.96 3.96
N VAL A 30 12.53 1.80 3.00
CA VAL A 30 12.30 3.23 3.03
C VAL A 30 10.97 3.49 2.32
N TRP A 31 10.01 4.06 3.04
CA TRP A 31 8.69 4.42 2.54
C TRP A 31 8.63 5.92 2.32
N GLU A 32 8.30 6.34 1.12
CA GLU A 32 8.19 7.74 0.74
C GLU A 32 6.74 8.10 0.41
N CYS A 33 6.25 9.20 1.00
CA CYS A 33 4.93 9.72 0.70
C CYS A 33 4.95 10.49 -0.62
N ARG A 34 4.31 9.93 -1.65
CA ARG A 34 4.17 10.52 -3.00
C ARG A 34 3.47 11.88 -3.03
N ASN A 35 2.74 12.23 -1.97
CA ASN A 35 2.05 13.51 -1.88
C ASN A 35 2.92 14.66 -1.37
N CYS A 36 3.88 14.37 -0.48
CA CYS A 36 4.63 15.43 0.22
C CYS A 36 6.12 15.15 0.44
N GLY A 37 6.64 13.99 0.02
CA GLY A 37 8.03 13.59 0.19
C GLY A 37 8.41 13.13 1.60
N HIS A 38 7.44 12.93 2.51
CA HIS A 38 7.75 12.44 3.86
C HIS A 38 8.30 11.00 3.82
N ILE A 39 9.44 10.77 4.48
CA ILE A 39 10.14 9.49 4.50
C ILE A 39 9.98 8.80 5.86
N VAL A 40 9.63 7.51 5.83
CA VAL A 40 9.56 6.63 6.99
C VAL A 40 10.40 5.38 6.74
N VAL A 41 11.27 5.02 7.68
CA VAL A 41 12.08 3.79 7.60
C VAL A 41 11.46 2.74 8.51
N GLY A 42 11.09 1.59 7.95
CA GLY A 42 10.50 0.51 8.72
C GLY A 42 9.99 -0.64 7.86
N THR A 43 9.53 -1.71 8.50
CA THR A 43 8.88 -2.83 7.81
C THR A 43 7.50 -2.46 7.28
N LYS A 44 6.92 -1.34 7.73
CA LYS A 44 5.54 -0.94 7.41
C LYS A 44 5.39 0.56 7.17
N ALA A 45 4.62 0.95 6.16
CA ALA A 45 4.20 2.35 5.97
C ALA A 45 3.16 2.77 7.03
N PRO A 46 3.15 4.02 7.52
CA PRO A 46 2.15 4.47 8.48
C PRO A 46 0.75 4.52 7.84
N SER A 47 -0.29 4.30 8.65
CA SER A 47 -1.69 4.33 8.19
C SER A 47 -2.11 5.71 7.63
N VAL A 48 -1.49 6.77 8.15
CA VAL A 48 -1.68 8.17 7.76
C VAL A 48 -0.32 8.85 7.74
N CYS A 49 -0.04 9.66 6.72
CA CYS A 49 1.16 10.47 6.66
C CYS A 49 1.15 11.52 7.78
N PRO A 50 2.17 11.57 8.66
CA PRO A 50 2.21 12.52 9.77
C PRO A 50 2.38 13.97 9.31
N THR A 51 2.85 14.20 8.08
CA THR A 51 3.10 15.54 7.54
C THR A 51 1.86 16.12 6.84
N CYS A 52 1.24 15.35 5.94
CA CYS A 52 0.16 15.85 5.08
C CYS A 52 -1.21 15.20 5.34
N ALA A 53 -1.31 14.32 6.34
CA ALA A 53 -2.52 13.61 6.75
C ALA A 53 -3.18 12.74 5.65
N HIS A 54 -2.45 12.43 4.57
CA HIS A 54 -2.96 11.55 3.51
C HIS A 54 -2.85 10.07 3.90
N LYS A 55 -3.71 9.24 3.32
CA LYS A 55 -3.81 7.80 3.63
C LYS A 55 -2.53 7.04 3.27
N GLN A 56 -2.33 5.88 3.91
CA GLN A 56 -1.24 4.92 3.65
C GLN A 56 -1.03 4.61 2.16
N SER A 57 -2.10 4.66 1.36
CA SER A 57 -2.07 4.46 -0.10
C SER A 57 -1.16 5.42 -0.86
N PHE A 58 -0.72 6.51 -0.24
CA PHE A 58 0.23 7.46 -0.80
C PHE A 58 1.69 7.12 -0.52
N PHE A 59 2.00 6.07 0.23
CA PHE A 59 3.38 5.64 0.45
C PHE A 59 3.81 4.63 -0.62
N GLU A 60 5.02 4.81 -1.14
CA GLU A 60 5.71 3.85 -2.00
C GLU A 60 7.08 3.48 -1.42
N ILE A 61 7.63 2.34 -1.84
CA ILE A 61 8.99 1.96 -1.46
C ILE A 61 9.95 2.76 -2.33
N SER A 62 10.84 3.52 -1.69
CA SER A 62 11.92 4.22 -2.39
C SER A 62 12.89 3.17 -2.95
N ALA A 63 13.05 3.14 -4.27
CA ALA A 63 13.97 2.25 -4.95
C ALA A 63 15.25 3.03 -5.29
N ASP A 64 16.31 2.82 -4.52
CA ASP A 64 17.66 3.26 -4.89
C ASP A 64 18.17 2.39 -6.05
N ASN A 65 17.70 2.65 -7.26
CA ASN A 65 18.33 2.14 -8.47
C ASN A 65 19.45 3.11 -8.87
N TYR A 66 20.67 2.88 -8.36
CA TYR A 66 21.89 3.54 -8.85
C TYR A 66 22.70 2.57 -9.73
#